data_AF-A0A7V3YM82-F1
#
_entry.id   AF-A0A7V3YM82-F1
#
_cell.length_a   1.000
_cell.length_b   1.000
_cell.length_c   1.000
_cell.angle_alpha   90.00
_cell.angle_beta   90.00
_cell.angle_gamma   90.00
#
_symmetry.space_group_name_H-M   'P 1'
#
loop_
_entity.id
_entity.type
_entity.pdbx_description
1 polymer ?
#
loop_
_entity_poly.entity_id
_entity_poly.type
_entity_poly.pdbx_seq_one_letter_code
_entity_poly.pdbx_strand_id
1 'polypeptide(L)'
;GCGNGGAPLSSPSPEPPSIARVHPACGSPGETVVIEGTGFADTQGGSVVTFNGVPAEVLSWSSTQITVLVPATTTGDIVVTVNGVSSNGVRFTVPCGVAIGEQFSF
;
A
#
# COMPACT_ATOMS: atom_id res chain seq x y z
N GLY A 1 -25.06 44.28 0.78
CA GLY A 1 -25.91 43.08 0.95
C GLY A 1 -25.19 41.91 0.31
N CYS A 2 -25.10 40.78 1.02
CA CYS A 2 -24.11 39.71 0.86
C CYS A 2 -23.93 39.18 -0.57
N GLY A 3 -22.68 39.07 -1.01
CA GLY A 3 -22.30 38.57 -2.33
C GLY A 3 -22.70 37.11 -2.53
N ASN A 4 -23.36 36.86 -3.67
CA ASN A 4 -23.66 35.52 -4.16
C ASN A 4 -22.37 34.94 -4.77
N GLY A 5 -21.73 34.03 -4.06
CA GLY A 5 -20.50 33.35 -4.49
C GLY A 5 -20.31 32.03 -3.76
N GLY A 6 -21.38 31.24 -3.62
CA GLY A 6 -21.25 29.85 -3.16
C GLY A 6 -20.85 28.99 -4.34
N ALA A 7 -19.54 28.74 -4.52
CA ALA A 7 -19.11 27.51 -5.18
C ALA A 7 -19.87 26.34 -4.51
N PRO A 8 -20.35 25.32 -5.25
CA PRO A 8 -20.98 24.19 -4.61
C PRO A 8 -20.02 23.68 -3.54
N LEU A 9 -20.51 23.55 -2.31
CA LEU A 9 -19.82 22.85 -1.24
C LEU A 9 -19.78 21.39 -1.66
N SER A 10 -18.86 21.06 -2.58
CA SER A 10 -18.47 19.69 -2.86
C SER A 10 -17.82 19.20 -1.58
N SER A 11 -18.63 18.67 -0.67
CA SER A 11 -18.13 17.87 0.43
C SER A 11 -17.13 16.90 -0.21
N PRO A 12 -15.84 16.90 0.17
CA PRO A 12 -14.97 15.86 -0.34
C PRO A 12 -15.59 14.56 0.14
N SER A 13 -16.23 13.82 -0.78
CA SER A 13 -16.52 12.41 -0.51
C SER A 13 -15.16 11.82 -0.23
N PRO A 14 -14.94 11.15 0.92
CA PRO A 14 -13.66 10.54 1.19
C PRO A 14 -13.38 9.57 0.04
N GLU A 15 -12.43 9.93 -0.82
CA GLU A 15 -11.99 9.02 -1.87
C GLU A 15 -11.40 7.80 -1.19
N PRO A 16 -11.76 6.59 -1.62
CA PRO A 16 -11.16 5.40 -1.06
C PRO A 16 -9.64 5.46 -1.27
N PRO A 17 -8.84 4.96 -0.32
CA PRO A 17 -7.39 4.88 -0.51
C PRO A 17 -7.08 4.11 -1.79
N SER A 18 -6.07 4.54 -2.54
CA SER A 18 -5.71 3.93 -3.81
C SER A 18 -4.21 3.73 -3.90
N ILE A 19 -3.79 2.50 -4.17
CA ILE A 19 -2.42 2.12 -4.45
C ILE A 19 -2.15 2.38 -5.94
N ALA A 20 -1.26 3.33 -6.23
CA ALA A 20 -0.82 3.64 -7.57
C ALA A 20 0.33 2.71 -8.01
N ARG A 21 1.26 2.42 -7.10
CA ARG A 21 2.45 1.62 -7.40
C ARG A 21 2.98 0.91 -6.17
N VAL A 22 3.59 -0.25 -6.39
CA VAL A 22 4.34 -0.98 -5.38
C VAL A 22 5.72 -1.30 -5.94
N HIS A 23 6.76 -1.03 -5.17
CA HIS A 23 8.13 -1.34 -5.56
C HIS A 23 8.99 -1.76 -4.36
N PRO A 24 9.72 -2.90 -4.46
CA PRO A 24 9.65 -3.89 -5.53
C PRO A 24 8.25 -4.53 -5.63
N ALA A 25 7.87 -5.11 -6.78
CA ALA A 25 6.58 -5.80 -6.96
C ALA A 25 6.63 -7.27 -6.49
N CYS A 26 7.76 -7.66 -5.93
CA CYS A 26 8.07 -8.97 -5.43
C CYS A 26 9.11 -8.85 -4.30
N GLY A 27 9.17 -9.81 -3.40
CA GLY A 27 10.14 -9.78 -2.30
C GLY A 27 9.99 -10.97 -1.37
N SER A 28 10.99 -11.20 -0.53
CA SER A 28 10.96 -12.24 0.50
C SER A 28 10.47 -11.70 1.85
N PRO A 29 9.96 -12.54 2.77
CA PRO A 29 9.62 -12.11 4.12
C PRO A 29 10.77 -11.37 4.81
N GLY A 30 10.49 -10.20 5.39
CA GLY A 30 11.47 -9.31 6.00
C GLY A 30 12.12 -8.30 5.04
N GLU A 31 11.79 -8.33 3.74
CA GLU A 31 12.23 -7.32 2.78
C GLU A 31 11.35 -6.05 2.85
N THR A 32 11.95 -4.90 2.56
CA THR A 32 11.25 -3.62 2.54
C THR A 32 10.52 -3.40 1.22
N VAL A 33 9.25 -3.07 1.30
CA VAL A 33 8.40 -2.71 0.15
C VAL A 33 7.86 -1.31 0.32
N VAL A 34 7.95 -0.52 -0.74
CA VAL A 34 7.40 0.83 -0.83
C VAL A 34 6.10 0.79 -1.62
N ILE A 35 5.04 1.31 -1.01
CA ILE A 35 3.70 1.42 -1.56
C ILE A 35 3.42 2.92 -1.77
N GLU A 36 3.20 3.31 -3.02
CA GLU A 36 2.89 4.69 -3.42
C GLU A 36 1.42 4.77 -3.83
N GLY A 37 0.75 5.85 -3.46
CA GLY A 37 -0.69 6.00 -3.68
C GLY A 37 -1.26 7.31 -3.17
N THR A 38 -2.55 7.31 -2.90
CA THR A 38 -3.31 8.46 -2.38
C THR A 38 -4.34 8.01 -1.34
N GLY A 39 -4.78 8.93 -0.50
CA GLY A 39 -5.83 8.66 0.49
C GLY A 39 -5.38 7.83 1.69
N PHE A 40 -4.06 7.69 1.91
CA PHE A 40 -3.53 6.88 3.03
C PHE A 40 -3.64 7.56 4.40
N ALA A 41 -4.07 8.83 4.45
CA ALA A 41 -3.99 9.71 5.61
C ALA A 41 -2.54 10.01 6.05
N ASP A 42 -2.34 11.13 6.73
CA ASP A 42 -0.99 11.63 7.07
C ASP A 42 -0.27 10.77 8.13
N THR A 43 -1.00 9.93 8.85
CA THR A 43 -0.45 9.02 9.86
C THR A 43 -1.14 7.66 9.78
N GLN A 44 -0.44 6.60 10.18
CA GLN A 44 -0.98 5.24 10.16
C GLN A 44 -2.25 5.13 11.02
N GLY A 45 -2.20 5.56 12.29
CA GLY A 45 -3.31 5.41 13.21
C GLY A 45 -3.78 3.95 13.31
N GLY A 46 -5.07 3.71 13.08
CA GLY A 46 -5.68 2.38 13.02
C GLY A 46 -5.60 1.70 11.63
N SER A 47 -4.84 2.27 10.69
CA SER A 47 -4.72 1.75 9.34
C SER A 47 -3.76 0.55 9.27
N VAL A 48 -4.07 -0.39 8.38
CA VAL A 48 -3.36 -1.67 8.27
C VAL A 48 -3.03 -1.94 6.81
N VAL A 49 -1.80 -2.40 6.56
CA VAL A 49 -1.43 -2.99 5.26
C VAL A 49 -1.46 -4.50 5.40
N THR A 50 -2.06 -5.18 4.44
CA THR A 50 -2.09 -6.65 4.39
C THR A 50 -1.53 -7.16 3.09
N PHE A 51 -0.81 -8.28 3.15
CA PHE A 51 -0.30 -9.04 2.01
C PHE A 51 -0.98 -10.40 2.01
N ASN A 52 -1.86 -10.65 1.04
CA ASN A 52 -2.66 -11.88 0.98
C ASN A 52 -3.46 -12.12 2.29
N GLY A 53 -3.98 -11.04 2.89
CA GLY A 53 -4.70 -11.08 4.17
C GLY A 53 -3.83 -11.16 5.44
N VAL A 54 -2.50 -11.24 5.31
CA VAL A 54 -1.57 -11.23 6.45
C VAL A 54 -1.12 -9.80 6.74
N PRO A 55 -1.26 -9.28 7.97
CA PRO A 55 -0.82 -7.91 8.30
C PRO A 55 0.70 -7.77 8.16
N ALA A 56 1.12 -6.68 7.51
CA ALA A 56 2.51 -6.28 7.35
C ALA A 56 2.94 -5.35 8.49
N GLU A 57 4.23 -5.37 8.82
CA GLU A 57 4.82 -4.37 9.71
C GLU A 57 5.07 -3.07 8.94
N VAL A 58 4.55 -1.94 9.45
CA VAL A 58 4.74 -0.61 8.85
C VAL A 58 5.98 0.05 9.46
N LEU A 59 6.95 0.40 8.61
CA LEU A 59 8.16 1.14 8.99
C LEU A 59 7.95 2.65 8.92
N SER A 60 7.24 3.12 7.90
CA SER A 60 6.93 4.54 7.69
C SER A 60 5.58 4.70 6.99
N TRP A 61 4.88 5.78 7.30
CA TRP A 61 3.55 6.07 6.77
C TRP A 61 3.41 7.55 6.46
N SER A 62 2.83 7.85 5.31
CA SER A 62 2.42 9.19 4.89
C SER A 62 1.18 9.08 4.00
N SER A 63 0.57 10.22 3.67
CA SER A 63 -0.65 10.27 2.87
C SER A 63 -0.50 9.76 1.43
N THR A 64 0.73 9.64 0.92
CA THR A 64 1.02 9.16 -0.44
C THR A 64 2.04 8.03 -0.53
N GLN A 65 2.71 7.69 0.58
CA GLN A 65 3.76 6.69 0.59
C GLN A 65 3.76 5.92 1.91
N ILE A 66 3.81 4.60 1.81
CA ILE A 66 3.90 3.68 2.95
C ILE A 66 5.09 2.75 2.71
N THR A 67 5.92 2.57 3.73
CA THR A 67 7.04 1.62 3.72
C THR A 67 6.73 0.52 4.72
N VAL A 68 6.74 -0.73 4.26
CA VAL A 68 6.38 -1.92 5.06
C VAL A 68 7.41 -3.03 4.89
N LEU A 69 7.43 -3.97 5.83
CA LEU A 69 8.12 -5.24 5.68
C LEU A 69 7.17 -6.31 5.15
N VAL A 70 7.64 -7.11 4.21
CA VAL A 70 6.89 -8.27 3.71
C VAL A 70 6.72 -9.27 4.86
N PRO A 71 5.48 -9.64 5.24
CA PRO A 71 5.26 -10.64 6.28
C PRO A 71 5.55 -12.06 5.76
N ALA A 72 5.58 -13.05 6.65
CA ALA A 72 5.67 -14.46 6.27
C ALA A 72 4.37 -14.93 5.60
N THR A 73 4.23 -14.64 4.31
CA THR A 73 3.04 -14.89 3.49
C THR A 73 3.41 -15.46 2.12
N THR A 74 2.41 -15.80 1.31
CA THR A 74 2.58 -16.24 -0.07
C THR A 74 2.22 -15.12 -1.06
N THR A 75 2.51 -15.33 -2.35
CA THR A 75 2.04 -14.46 -3.43
C THR A 75 0.54 -14.17 -3.30
N GLY A 76 0.16 -12.90 -3.40
CA GLY A 76 -1.22 -12.44 -3.28
C GLY A 76 -1.33 -10.93 -3.39
N ASP A 77 -2.52 -10.40 -3.15
CA ASP A 77 -2.78 -8.97 -3.27
C ASP A 77 -2.38 -8.19 -2.01
N ILE A 78 -1.77 -7.03 -2.22
CA ILE A 78 -1.56 -6.01 -1.21
C ILE A 78 -2.82 -5.17 -1.13
N VAL A 79 -3.35 -5.02 0.09
CA VAL A 79 -4.50 -4.16 0.37
C VAL A 79 -4.15 -3.25 1.54
N VAL A 80 -4.37 -1.95 1.36
CA VAL A 80 -4.25 -0.94 2.40
C VAL A 80 -5.66 -0.62 2.91
N THR A 81 -5.88 -0.77 4.22
CA THR A 81 -7.15 -0.40 4.85
C THR A 81 -6.93 0.82 5.74
N VAL A 82 -7.61 1.91 5.42
CA VAL A 82 -7.52 3.19 6.14
C VAL A 82 -8.88 3.52 6.73
N ASN A 83 -8.95 3.69 8.05
CA ASN A 83 -10.21 3.97 8.78
C ASN A 83 -11.35 2.99 8.42
N GLY A 84 -11.04 1.72 8.15
CA GLY A 84 -12.01 0.70 7.76
C GLY A 84 -12.39 0.68 6.28
N VAL A 85 -11.80 1.54 5.44
CA VAL A 85 -11.97 1.54 3.98
C VAL A 85 -10.78 0.88 3.31
N SER A 86 -11.01 -0.19 2.56
CA SER A 86 -9.97 -0.90 1.81
C SER A 86 -9.67 -0.24 0.48
N SER A 87 -8.40 -0.28 0.07
CA SER A 87 -7.93 0.18 -1.22
C SER A 87 -8.20 -0.85 -2.33
N ASN A 88 -7.76 -0.52 -3.55
CA ASN A 88 -7.53 -1.55 -4.58
C ASN A 88 -6.49 -2.58 -4.12
N GLY A 89 -6.61 -3.79 -4.64
CA GLY A 89 -5.62 -4.85 -4.49
C GLY A 89 -4.53 -4.72 -5.55
N VAL A 90 -3.27 -4.82 -5.15
CA VAL A 90 -2.13 -4.90 -6.07
C VAL A 90 -1.38 -6.20 -5.86
N ARG A 91 -1.30 -7.01 -6.91
CA ARG A 91 -0.62 -8.31 -6.85
C ARG A 91 0.87 -8.15 -6.53
N PHE A 92 1.31 -8.85 -5.49
CA PHE A 92 2.69 -8.91 -5.04
C PHE A 92 3.18 -10.36 -5.01
N THR A 93 4.40 -10.59 -5.50
CA THR A 93 4.95 -11.95 -5.63
C THR A 93 5.89 -12.28 -4.46
N VAL A 94 5.55 -13.32 -3.69
CA VAL A 94 6.37 -13.84 -2.58
C VAL A 94 6.73 -15.31 -2.84
N PRO A 95 8.03 -15.69 -2.81
CA PRO A 95 9.20 -14.81 -2.93
C PRO A 95 9.31 -14.23 -4.34
N CYS A 96 10.05 -13.13 -4.51
CA CYS A 96 10.49 -12.76 -5.86
C CYS A 96 11.20 -13.96 -6.47
N GLY A 97 10.79 -14.37 -7.67
CA GLY A 97 11.38 -15.53 -8.31
C GLY A 97 12.89 -15.43 -8.18
N VAL A 98 13.49 -16.42 -7.51
CA VAL A 98 14.94 -16.56 -7.51
C VAL A 98 15.31 -16.47 -8.97
N ALA A 99 16.10 -15.47 -9.37
CA ALA A 99 16.80 -15.60 -10.62
C ALA A 99 17.59 -16.90 -10.44
N ILE A 100 17.12 -17.99 -11.04
CA ILE A 100 17.91 -19.20 -11.22
C ILE A 100 19.00 -18.85 -12.25
N GLY A 101 19.85 -17.90 -11.87
CA GLY A 101 21.02 -17.38 -12.56
C GLY A 101 22.27 -17.44 -11.68
N GLU A 102 22.17 -18.04 -10.48
CA GLU A 102 23.33 -18.42 -9.66
C GLU A 102 23.35 -19.94 -9.38
N GLN A 103 22.71 -20.73 -10.25
CA GLN A 103 23.06 -22.14 -10.36
C GLN A 103 24.33 -22.24 -11.20
N PHE A 104 25.48 -22.18 -10.52
CA PHE A 104 26.76 -22.77 -10.91
C PHE A 104 27.35 -22.41 -12.29
N SER A 105 28.20 -21.38 -12.33
CA SER A 105 29.34 -21.38 -13.25
C SER A 105 30.63 -21.51 -12.45
N PHE A 106 31.10 -22.74 -12.30
CA PHE A 106 32.53 -23.04 -12.13
C PHE A 106 33.15 -23.36 -13.50
#